data_AF-A0A3N1P1S8-F1
#
_entry.id   AF-A0A3N1P1S8-F1
#
_cell.length_a   1.000
_cell.length_b   1.000
_cell.length_c   1.000
_cell.angle_alpha   90.00
_cell.angle_beta   90.00
_cell.angle_gamma   90.00
#
_symmetry.space_group_name_H-M   'P 1'
#
loop_
_entity.id
_entity.type
_entity.pdbx_description
1 polymer ?
#
loop_
_entity_poly.entity_id
_entity_poly.type
_entity_poly.pdbx_seq_one_letter_code
_entity_poly.pdbx_strand_id
1 'polypeptide(L)'
;MFGRSLLIVLALSGPVMAEDLKPVQVYSQDELLELIAKNKHLRRVLDDDCQLVQDIEARAEVAKIPAYQFTWGDMLAHGICVPTNVSLGISYIQRSADQGLPEALEQLGRYYATGKWVQTDMNKAMQLLRMAVMEHNLKATLRFADLAIKGYGIPQDKELALRELKGAIIPNRDQWRQANNLVARLERQLPATVVAQLSQR
;
A
#
# COMPACT_ATOMS: atom_id res chain seq x y z
N MET A 1 -47.34 -13.79 -64.86
CA MET A 1 -46.15 -14.61 -64.54
C MET A 1 -44.98 -13.65 -64.29
N PHE A 2 -44.71 -13.28 -63.05
CA PHE A 2 -43.51 -12.51 -62.68
C PHE A 2 -42.82 -13.24 -61.54
N GLY A 3 -41.74 -13.95 -61.85
CA GLY A 3 -40.93 -14.71 -60.90
C GLY A 3 -40.00 -13.78 -60.12
N ARG A 4 -40.18 -13.71 -58.79
CA ARG A 4 -39.23 -13.09 -57.87
C ARG A 4 -38.08 -14.08 -57.62
N SER A 5 -36.89 -13.76 -58.11
CA SER A 5 -35.66 -14.44 -57.69
C SER A 5 -35.23 -13.92 -56.33
N LEU A 6 -35.30 -14.79 -55.32
CA LEU A 6 -34.79 -14.57 -53.98
C LEU A 6 -33.31 -14.97 -53.94
N LEU A 7 -32.41 -13.99 -53.88
CA LEU A 7 -30.98 -14.22 -53.68
C LEU A 7 -30.72 -14.42 -52.19
N ILE A 8 -30.44 -15.66 -51.78
CA ILE A 8 -30.00 -16.02 -50.43
C ILE A 8 -28.49 -15.79 -50.36
N VAL A 9 -28.07 -14.77 -49.62
CA VAL A 9 -26.67 -14.55 -49.26
C VAL A 9 -26.35 -15.42 -48.05
N LEU A 10 -25.64 -16.53 -48.26
CA LEU A 10 -25.06 -17.31 -47.16
C LEU A 10 -23.86 -16.55 -46.57
N ALA A 11 -24.03 -16.00 -45.36
CA ALA A 11 -22.91 -15.52 -44.56
C ALA A 11 -22.14 -16.73 -44.01
N LEU A 12 -20.90 -16.91 -44.45
CA LEU A 12 -19.97 -17.87 -43.86
C LEU A 12 -19.49 -17.31 -42.51
N SER A 13 -20.14 -17.74 -41.43
CA SER A 13 -19.65 -17.55 -40.07
C SER A 13 -18.42 -18.45 -39.86
N GLY A 14 -17.22 -17.89 -39.92
CA GLY A 14 -16.01 -18.60 -39.47
C GLY A 14 -16.09 -18.89 -37.98
N PRO A 15 -15.44 -19.96 -37.48
CA PRO A 15 -15.41 -20.25 -36.05
C PRO A 15 -14.67 -19.12 -35.34
N VAL A 16 -15.38 -18.41 -34.45
CA VAL A 16 -14.74 -17.59 -33.42
C VAL A 16 -14.01 -18.58 -32.51
N MET A 17 -12.68 -18.56 -32.53
CA MET A 17 -11.88 -19.26 -31.52
C MET A 17 -12.15 -18.53 -30.20
N ALA A 18 -12.99 -19.13 -29.35
CA ALA A 18 -13.13 -18.69 -27.97
C ALA A 18 -11.80 -18.94 -27.28
N GLU A 19 -11.09 -17.87 -26.94
CA GLU A 19 -9.91 -17.95 -26.10
C GLU A 19 -10.36 -18.52 -24.74
N ASP A 20 -9.74 -19.62 -24.29
CA ASP A 20 -10.07 -20.28 -23.03
C ASP A 20 -9.81 -19.33 -21.85
N LEU A 21 -10.81 -18.51 -21.51
CA LEU A 21 -10.79 -17.60 -20.37
C LEU A 21 -10.81 -18.44 -19.09
N LYS A 22 -9.63 -18.72 -18.53
CA LYS A 22 -9.53 -19.32 -17.20
C LYS A 22 -10.04 -18.30 -16.17
N PRO A 23 -10.94 -18.71 -15.26
CA PRO A 23 -11.50 -17.79 -14.27
C PRO A 23 -10.40 -17.33 -13.31
N VAL A 24 -10.16 -16.02 -13.25
CA VAL A 24 -9.28 -15.40 -12.26
C VAL A 24 -9.93 -15.60 -10.88
N GLN A 25 -9.18 -16.19 -9.94
CA GLN A 25 -9.64 -16.38 -8.57
C GLN A 25 -9.50 -15.08 -7.78
N VAL A 26 -10.48 -14.81 -6.92
CA VAL A 26 -10.48 -13.65 -6.03
C VAL A 26 -9.31 -13.75 -5.03
N TYR A 27 -8.60 -12.65 -4.82
CA TYR A 27 -7.45 -12.61 -3.92
C TYR A 27 -7.83 -13.03 -2.51
N SER A 28 -7.02 -13.92 -1.92
CA SER A 28 -7.10 -14.13 -0.48
C SER A 28 -6.64 -12.87 0.25
N GLN A 29 -7.04 -12.72 1.51
CA GLN A 29 -6.58 -11.60 2.32
C GLN A 29 -5.05 -11.63 2.49
N ASP A 30 -4.48 -12.81 2.74
CA ASP A 30 -3.03 -12.98 2.93
C ASP A 30 -2.24 -12.66 1.66
N GLU A 31 -2.70 -13.12 0.50
CA GLU A 31 -2.09 -12.77 -0.79
C GLU A 31 -2.07 -11.26 -0.99
N LEU A 32 -3.20 -10.59 -0.71
CA LEU A 32 -3.31 -9.16 -0.91
C LEU A 32 -2.42 -8.38 0.06
N LEU A 33 -2.32 -8.80 1.33
CA LEU A 33 -1.41 -8.22 2.31
C LEU A 33 0.05 -8.34 1.85
N GLU A 34 0.47 -9.51 1.37
CA GLU A 34 1.81 -9.70 0.82
C GLU A 34 2.09 -8.79 -0.38
N LEU A 35 1.13 -8.68 -1.30
CA LEU A 35 1.23 -7.82 -2.47
C LEU A 35 1.31 -6.35 -2.07
N ILE A 36 0.51 -5.90 -1.10
CA ILE A 36 0.52 -4.54 -0.57
C ILE A 36 1.88 -4.25 0.09
N ALA A 37 2.37 -5.13 0.96
CA ALA A 37 3.68 -5.01 1.61
C ALA A 37 4.82 -4.89 0.59
N LYS A 38 4.69 -5.54 -0.59
CA LYS A 38 5.67 -5.47 -1.69
C LYS A 38 5.39 -4.35 -2.70
N ASN A 39 4.34 -3.53 -2.52
CA ASN A 39 3.84 -2.55 -3.49
C ASN A 39 3.50 -3.14 -4.87
N LYS A 40 3.04 -4.39 -4.92
CA LYS A 40 2.72 -5.15 -6.15
C LYS A 40 1.23 -5.32 -6.43
N HIS A 41 0.36 -4.93 -5.49
CA HIS A 41 -1.09 -5.14 -5.61
C HIS A 41 -1.71 -4.53 -6.88
N LEU A 42 -1.39 -3.27 -7.23
CA LEU A 42 -1.90 -2.68 -8.48
C LEU A 42 -1.38 -3.39 -9.74
N ARG A 43 -0.14 -3.89 -9.69
CA ARG A 43 0.40 -4.68 -10.81
C ARG A 43 -0.35 -5.99 -10.95
N ARG A 44 -0.69 -6.67 -9.83
CA ARG A 44 -1.54 -7.87 -9.83
C ARG A 44 -2.89 -7.60 -10.49
N VAL A 45 -3.55 -6.48 -10.15
CA VAL A 45 -4.83 -6.10 -10.77
C VAL A 45 -4.71 -5.94 -12.29
N LEU A 46 -3.61 -5.33 -12.76
CA LEU A 46 -3.34 -5.20 -14.20
C LEU A 46 -3.01 -6.56 -14.86
N ASP A 47 -2.28 -7.44 -14.16
CA ASP A 47 -1.92 -8.78 -14.65
C ASP A 47 -3.16 -9.69 -14.78
N ASP A 48 -4.25 -9.39 -14.07
CA ASP A 48 -5.54 -10.07 -14.18
C ASP A 48 -6.49 -9.38 -15.19
N ASP A 49 -5.97 -8.54 -16.09
CA ASP A 49 -6.74 -7.79 -17.08
C ASP A 49 -7.94 -7.02 -16.47
N CYS A 50 -7.78 -6.50 -15.25
CA CYS A 50 -8.82 -5.79 -14.51
C CYS A 50 -10.11 -6.61 -14.25
N GLN A 51 -10.08 -7.94 -14.36
CA GLN A 51 -11.28 -8.78 -14.27
C GLN A 51 -11.96 -8.74 -12.88
N LEU A 52 -11.19 -8.41 -11.83
CA LEU A 52 -11.68 -8.42 -10.44
C LEU A 52 -12.12 -7.05 -9.90
N VAL A 53 -12.24 -6.01 -10.74
CA VAL A 53 -12.57 -4.64 -10.28
C VAL A 53 -13.83 -4.60 -9.42
N GLN A 54 -14.91 -5.25 -9.87
CA GLN A 54 -16.19 -5.26 -9.15
C GLN A 54 -16.10 -6.03 -7.82
N ASP A 55 -15.37 -7.14 -7.79
CA ASP A 55 -15.14 -7.90 -6.56
C ASP A 55 -14.29 -7.11 -5.55
N ILE A 56 -13.28 -6.40 -6.03
CA ILE A 56 -12.43 -5.54 -5.21
C ILE A 56 -13.25 -4.41 -4.58
N GLU A 57 -14.06 -3.73 -5.38
CA GLU A 57 -14.96 -2.67 -4.92
C GLU A 57 -15.98 -3.21 -3.89
N ALA A 58 -16.65 -4.31 -4.19
CA ALA A 58 -17.64 -4.91 -3.30
C ALA A 58 -17.01 -5.31 -1.94
N ARG A 59 -15.80 -5.86 -1.94
CA ARG A 59 -15.09 -6.23 -0.71
C ARG A 59 -14.57 -5.02 0.06
N ALA A 60 -14.23 -3.93 -0.62
CA ALA A 60 -13.84 -2.68 0.01
C ALA A 60 -15.03 -1.94 0.65
N GLU A 61 -16.17 -1.87 -0.04
CA GLU A 61 -17.32 -1.06 0.39
C GLU A 61 -18.30 -1.84 1.27
N VAL A 62 -18.66 -3.06 0.86
CA VAL A 62 -19.67 -3.86 1.56
C VAL A 62 -19.04 -4.66 2.69
N ALA A 63 -18.03 -5.48 2.38
CA ALA A 63 -17.36 -6.31 3.38
C ALA A 63 -16.36 -5.53 4.25
N LYS A 64 -15.95 -4.33 3.81
CA LYS A 64 -15.05 -3.42 4.52
C LYS A 64 -13.69 -4.03 4.89
N ILE A 65 -13.20 -4.97 4.11
CA ILE A 65 -11.94 -5.67 4.39
C ILE A 65 -10.77 -4.69 4.21
N PRO A 66 -9.87 -4.49 5.20
CA PRO A 66 -8.84 -3.45 5.16
C PRO A 66 -7.92 -3.52 3.93
N ALA A 67 -7.46 -4.72 3.56
CA ALA A 67 -6.59 -4.91 2.40
C ALA A 67 -7.30 -4.54 1.07
N TYR A 68 -8.60 -4.83 0.97
CA TYR A 68 -9.41 -4.45 -0.18
C TYR A 68 -9.71 -2.96 -0.20
N GLN A 69 -10.00 -2.33 0.94
CA GLN A 69 -10.13 -0.87 1.03
C GLN A 69 -8.83 -0.16 0.61
N PHE A 70 -7.68 -0.67 1.04
CA PHE A 70 -6.39 -0.13 0.62
C PHE A 70 -6.22 -0.25 -0.90
N THR A 71 -6.42 -1.45 -1.45
CA THR A 71 -6.27 -1.74 -2.88
C THR A 71 -7.22 -0.90 -3.73
N TRP A 72 -8.49 -0.83 -3.34
CA TRP A 72 -9.49 -0.02 -4.02
C TRP A 72 -9.15 1.48 -3.95
N GLY A 73 -8.71 1.94 -2.78
CA GLY A 73 -8.25 3.31 -2.59
C GLY A 73 -7.08 3.67 -3.51
N ASP A 74 -6.11 2.76 -3.65
CA ASP A 74 -4.97 2.97 -4.54
C ASP A 74 -5.33 2.88 -6.02
N MET A 75 -6.26 2.01 -6.41
CA MET A 75 -6.81 1.95 -7.77
C MET A 75 -7.48 3.28 -8.15
N LEU A 76 -8.35 3.80 -7.28
CA LEU A 76 -9.02 5.09 -7.48
C LEU A 76 -8.03 6.26 -7.53
N ALA A 77 -7.04 6.29 -6.64
CA ALA A 77 -6.09 7.40 -6.58
C ALA A 77 -5.13 7.44 -7.77
N HIS A 78 -4.77 6.28 -8.33
CA HIS A 78 -3.86 6.18 -9.48
C HIS A 78 -4.58 5.98 -10.82
N GLY A 79 -5.91 5.76 -10.84
CA GLY A 79 -6.66 5.47 -12.06
C GLY A 79 -6.37 4.09 -12.65
N ILE A 80 -6.13 3.07 -11.82
CA ILE A 80 -5.85 1.71 -12.29
C ILE A 80 -7.16 0.96 -12.47
N CYS A 81 -7.46 0.61 -13.73
CA CYS A 81 -8.69 -0.09 -14.15
C CYS A 81 -10.00 0.66 -13.90
N VAL A 82 -9.95 1.87 -13.35
CA VAL A 82 -11.10 2.75 -13.06
C VAL A 82 -10.72 4.21 -13.30
N PRO A 83 -11.68 5.11 -13.58
CA PRO A 83 -11.42 6.54 -13.64
C PRO A 83 -10.80 7.07 -12.35
N THR A 84 -9.83 7.97 -12.47
CA THR A 84 -9.16 8.54 -11.31
C THR A 84 -10.12 9.33 -10.42
N ASN A 85 -10.13 9.03 -9.13
CA ASN A 85 -10.80 9.79 -8.09
C ASN A 85 -9.93 9.81 -6.83
N VAL A 86 -8.99 10.75 -6.79
CA VAL A 86 -8.00 10.87 -5.71
C VAL A 86 -8.65 11.06 -4.35
N SER A 87 -9.66 11.94 -4.24
CA SER A 87 -10.32 12.23 -2.96
C SER A 87 -11.00 10.98 -2.39
N LEU A 88 -11.72 10.24 -3.23
CA LEU A 88 -12.34 8.98 -2.82
C LEU A 88 -11.28 7.93 -2.49
N GLY A 89 -10.22 7.84 -3.30
CA GLY A 89 -9.11 6.92 -3.07
C GLY A 89 -8.44 7.12 -1.71
N ILE A 90 -8.08 8.36 -1.36
CA ILE A 90 -7.54 8.70 -0.05
C ILE A 90 -8.52 8.35 1.07
N SER A 91 -9.82 8.55 0.87
CA SER A 91 -10.83 8.19 1.88
C SER A 91 -10.86 6.69 2.17
N TYR A 92 -10.69 5.82 1.18
CA TYR A 92 -10.62 4.37 1.39
C TYR A 92 -9.31 3.94 2.04
N ILE A 93 -8.19 4.57 1.69
CA ILE A 93 -6.92 4.33 2.39
C ILE A 93 -7.04 4.74 3.86
N GLN A 94 -7.72 5.86 4.16
CA GLN A 94 -8.02 6.27 5.54
C GLN A 94 -8.86 5.22 6.27
N ARG A 95 -9.94 4.71 5.67
CA ARG A 95 -10.75 3.63 6.26
C ARG A 95 -9.93 2.37 6.55
N SER A 96 -9.00 2.02 5.67
CA SER A 96 -8.08 0.88 5.87
C SER A 96 -7.11 1.14 7.04
N ALA A 97 -6.56 2.35 7.13
CA ALA A 97 -5.69 2.76 8.23
C ALA A 97 -6.41 2.83 9.58
N ASP A 98 -7.67 3.27 9.59
CA ASP A 98 -8.51 3.32 10.80
C ASP A 98 -8.79 1.91 11.36
N GLN A 99 -8.69 0.89 10.51
CA GLN A 99 -8.77 -0.53 10.90
C GLN A 99 -7.40 -1.12 11.30
N GLY A 100 -6.34 -0.30 11.34
CA GLY A 100 -5.02 -0.72 11.79
C GLY A 100 -4.14 -1.37 10.74
N LEU A 101 -4.49 -1.33 9.44
CA LEU A 101 -3.61 -1.90 8.41
C LEU A 101 -2.27 -1.14 8.37
N PRO A 102 -1.12 -1.77 8.68
CA PRO A 102 0.14 -1.06 8.85
C PRO A 102 0.62 -0.37 7.57
N GLU A 103 0.38 -0.96 6.41
CA GLU A 103 0.70 -0.37 5.12
C GLU A 103 -0.19 0.82 4.76
N ALA A 104 -1.46 0.83 5.18
CA ALA A 104 -2.33 1.98 5.03
C ALA A 104 -1.86 3.15 5.91
N LEU A 105 -1.52 2.85 7.16
CA LEU A 105 -0.94 3.81 8.11
C LEU A 105 0.38 4.40 7.57
N GLU A 106 1.31 3.56 7.07
CA GLU A 106 2.56 4.02 6.46
C GLU A 106 2.31 4.91 5.24
N GLN A 107 1.39 4.51 4.38
CA GLN A 107 1.10 5.21 3.14
C GLN A 107 0.47 6.59 3.39
N LEU A 108 -0.51 6.69 4.28
CA LEU A 108 -1.08 7.99 4.66
C LEU A 108 -0.05 8.85 5.38
N GLY A 109 0.73 8.27 6.29
CA GLY A 109 1.82 8.98 6.95
C GLY A 109 2.81 9.56 5.95
N ARG A 110 3.16 8.80 4.91
CA ARG A 110 3.97 9.28 3.79
C ARG A 110 3.27 10.40 3.00
N TYR A 111 1.98 10.27 2.70
CA TYR A 111 1.23 11.29 1.97
C TYR A 111 1.20 12.63 2.70
N TYR A 112 0.96 12.62 4.02
CA TYR A 112 1.05 13.83 4.85
C TYR A 112 2.47 14.36 4.98
N ALA A 113 3.51 13.51 4.99
CA ALA A 113 4.90 13.96 5.04
C ALA A 113 5.36 14.63 3.73
N THR A 114 4.90 14.13 2.57
CA THR A 114 5.36 14.63 1.26
C THR A 114 4.37 15.59 0.59
N GLY A 115 3.16 15.77 1.15
CA GLY A 115 2.09 16.51 0.49
C GLY A 115 1.54 15.83 -0.77
N LYS A 116 1.67 14.50 -0.89
CA LYS A 116 1.13 13.77 -2.04
C LYS A 116 -0.38 13.63 -1.85
N TRP A 117 -1.16 14.31 -2.69
CA TRP A 117 -2.63 14.29 -2.71
C TRP A 117 -3.36 14.84 -1.47
N VAL A 118 -2.62 15.19 -0.43
CA VAL A 118 -3.11 15.83 0.79
C VAL A 118 -2.21 17.02 1.09
N GLN A 119 -2.71 17.97 1.88
CA GLN A 119 -1.87 19.03 2.40
C GLN A 119 -0.83 18.45 3.36
N THR A 120 0.41 18.94 3.28
CA THR A 120 1.48 18.50 4.18
C THR A 120 1.10 18.77 5.63
N ASP A 121 1.24 17.75 6.47
CA ASP A 121 1.05 17.83 7.92
C ASP A 121 2.02 16.87 8.60
N MET A 122 3.13 17.41 9.10
CA MET A 122 4.18 16.61 9.73
C MET A 122 3.74 16.01 11.07
N ASN A 123 2.82 16.65 11.80
CA ASN A 123 2.32 16.10 13.06
C ASN A 123 1.47 14.88 12.79
N LYS A 124 0.54 14.97 11.83
CA LYS A 124 -0.28 13.84 11.41
C LYS A 124 0.56 12.73 10.78
N ALA A 125 1.56 13.07 9.98
CA ALA A 125 2.50 12.11 9.42
C ALA A 125 3.22 11.31 10.53
N MET A 126 3.79 12.00 11.53
CA MET A 126 4.49 11.36 12.63
C MET A 126 3.54 10.49 13.48
N GLN A 127 2.29 10.90 13.69
CA GLN A 127 1.30 10.09 14.40
C GLN A 127 0.97 8.80 13.64
N LEU A 128 0.65 8.89 12.34
CA LEU A 128 0.33 7.74 11.50
C LEU A 128 1.50 6.77 11.38
N LEU A 129 2.72 7.31 11.16
CA LEU A 129 3.93 6.50 11.09
C LEU A 129 4.24 5.84 12.44
N ARG A 130 4.03 6.54 13.57
CA ARG A 130 4.21 5.93 14.90
C ARG A 130 3.29 4.72 15.09
N MET A 131 2.02 4.83 14.67
CA MET A 131 1.08 3.70 14.73
C MET A 131 1.56 2.53 13.84
N ALA A 132 1.99 2.80 12.61
CA ALA A 132 2.55 1.76 11.74
C ALA A 132 3.83 1.11 12.29
N VAL A 133 4.67 1.88 13.00
CA VAL A 133 5.87 1.38 13.69
C VAL A 133 5.52 0.42 14.81
N MET A 134 4.45 0.70 15.58
CA MET A 134 3.97 -0.20 16.63
C MET A 134 3.49 -1.54 16.09
N GLU A 135 3.08 -1.59 14.82
CA GLU A 135 2.72 -2.81 14.09
C GLU A 135 3.90 -3.39 13.28
N HIS A 136 5.14 -3.06 13.66
CA HIS A 136 6.38 -3.56 13.07
C HIS A 136 6.53 -3.32 11.55
N ASN A 137 5.90 -2.28 11.00
CA ASN A 137 6.03 -1.95 9.59
C ASN A 137 7.42 -1.35 9.29
N LEU A 138 8.31 -2.15 8.69
CA LEU A 138 9.68 -1.73 8.40
C LEU A 138 9.78 -0.45 7.54
N LYS A 139 8.91 -0.27 6.54
CA LYS A 139 8.91 0.94 5.71
C LYS A 139 8.56 2.17 6.54
N ALA A 140 7.59 2.04 7.45
CA ALA A 140 7.23 3.09 8.38
C ALA A 140 8.38 3.38 9.34
N THR A 141 9.02 2.36 9.93
CA THR A 141 10.16 2.53 10.85
C THR A 141 11.31 3.29 10.20
N LEU A 142 11.69 2.95 8.98
CA LEU A 142 12.74 3.65 8.24
C LEU A 142 12.39 5.12 8.00
N ARG A 143 11.13 5.41 7.63
CA ARG A 143 10.65 6.77 7.36
C ARG A 143 10.52 7.59 8.64
N PHE A 144 9.92 7.01 9.66
CA PHE A 144 9.73 7.58 10.98
C PHE A 144 11.08 7.95 11.62
N ALA A 145 12.06 7.05 11.55
CA ALA A 145 13.41 7.31 12.02
C ALA A 145 14.05 8.50 11.30
N ASP A 146 13.96 8.57 9.97
CA ASP A 146 14.53 9.69 9.21
C ASP A 146 13.86 11.03 9.56
N LEU A 147 12.52 11.05 9.72
CA LEU A 147 11.78 12.24 10.14
C LEU A 147 12.11 12.65 11.58
N ALA A 148 12.22 11.70 12.51
CA ALA A 148 12.59 11.96 13.89
C ALA A 148 14.01 12.55 13.99
N ILE A 149 14.98 12.02 13.22
CA ILE A 149 16.34 12.56 13.16
C ILE A 149 16.37 14.00 12.62
N LYS A 150 15.46 14.34 11.70
CA LYS A 150 15.28 15.70 11.16
C LYS A 150 14.60 16.66 12.14
N GLY A 151 14.18 16.18 13.31
CA GLY A 151 13.59 16.99 14.37
C GLY A 151 12.06 17.06 14.35
N TYR A 152 11.38 16.24 13.54
CA TYR A 152 9.93 16.11 13.61
C TYR A 152 9.51 15.16 14.74
N GLY A 153 8.28 15.34 15.24
CA GLY A 153 7.74 14.52 16.33
C GLY A 153 8.21 14.98 17.71
N ILE A 154 8.18 14.07 18.67
CA ILE A 154 8.59 14.30 20.06
C ILE A 154 9.93 13.59 20.36
N PRO A 155 10.70 14.00 21.39
CA PRO A 155 12.00 13.40 21.68
C PRO A 155 11.99 11.86 21.80
N GLN A 156 10.94 11.29 22.39
CA GLN A 156 10.74 9.86 22.59
C GLN A 156 10.63 9.08 21.26
N ASP A 157 10.27 9.74 20.16
CA ASP A 157 10.18 9.10 18.85
C ASP A 157 11.54 8.61 18.35
N LYS A 158 12.64 9.29 18.74
CA LYS A 158 14.00 8.84 18.40
C LYS A 158 14.37 7.55 19.13
N GLU A 159 13.96 7.43 20.40
CA GLU A 159 14.20 6.23 21.20
C GLU A 159 13.41 5.03 20.67
N LEU A 160 12.14 5.26 20.32
CA LEU A 160 11.30 4.27 19.66
C LEU A 160 11.92 3.83 18.34
N ALA A 161 12.28 4.76 17.46
CA ALA A 161 12.91 4.46 16.18
C ALA A 161 14.20 3.65 16.33
N LEU A 162 15.06 3.99 17.30
CA LEU A 162 16.30 3.27 17.55
C LEU A 162 16.04 1.83 17.99
N ARG A 163 15.11 1.64 18.94
CA ARG A 163 14.71 0.32 19.44
C ARG A 163 14.21 -0.56 18.30
N GLU A 164 13.25 -0.06 17.53
CA GLU A 164 12.62 -0.84 16.46
C GLU A 164 13.61 -1.18 15.34
N LEU A 165 14.51 -0.25 14.96
CA LEU A 165 15.54 -0.56 13.96
C LEU A 165 16.56 -1.59 14.43
N LYS A 166 16.93 -1.60 15.72
CA LYS A 166 17.86 -2.60 16.29
C LYS A 166 17.22 -4.00 16.38
N GLY A 167 15.92 -4.08 16.65
CA GLY A 167 15.17 -5.33 16.75
C GLY A 167 14.62 -5.86 15.41
N ALA A 168 14.61 -5.05 14.34
CA ALA A 168 13.99 -5.43 13.08
C ALA A 168 14.79 -6.50 12.32
N ILE A 169 14.07 -7.50 11.79
CA ILE A 169 14.59 -8.40 10.77
C ILE A 169 14.50 -7.69 9.42
N ILE A 170 15.66 -7.36 8.83
CA ILE A 170 15.73 -6.59 7.58
C ILE A 170 16.33 -7.47 6.47
N PRO A 171 15.50 -8.11 5.62
CA PRO A 171 15.98 -9.06 4.62
C PRO A 171 16.67 -8.39 3.42
N ASN A 172 16.27 -7.15 3.10
CA ASN A 172 16.79 -6.43 1.94
C ASN A 172 18.09 -5.68 2.29
N ARG A 173 19.16 -5.91 1.52
CA ARG A 173 20.49 -5.30 1.74
C ARG A 173 20.47 -3.78 1.72
N ASP A 174 19.65 -3.16 0.87
CA ASP A 174 19.56 -1.70 0.75
C ASP A 174 18.86 -1.12 1.97
N GLN A 175 17.74 -1.73 2.39
CA GLN A 175 17.05 -1.37 3.62
C GLN A 175 17.94 -1.59 4.85
N TRP A 176 18.75 -2.65 4.87
CA TRP A 176 19.70 -2.90 5.96
C TRP A 176 20.77 -1.81 6.04
N ARG A 177 21.35 -1.41 4.91
CA ARG A 177 22.31 -0.29 4.87
C ARG A 177 21.66 1.02 5.32
N GLN A 178 20.44 1.28 4.87
CA GLN A 178 19.67 2.45 5.28
C GLN A 178 19.42 2.45 6.79
N ALA A 179 18.96 1.33 7.35
CA ALA A 179 18.68 1.17 8.76
C ALA A 179 19.93 1.41 9.61
N ASN A 180 21.08 0.83 9.26
CA ASN A 180 22.33 1.05 9.99
C ASN A 180 22.78 2.52 9.96
N ASN A 181 22.62 3.19 8.82
CA ASN A 181 22.91 4.62 8.73
C ASN A 181 21.99 5.45 9.67
N LEU A 182 20.72 5.07 9.77
CA LEU A 182 19.76 5.73 10.67
C LEU A 182 20.07 5.44 12.14
N VAL A 183 20.40 4.19 12.49
CA VAL A 183 20.86 3.80 13.84
C VAL A 183 22.05 4.64 14.25
N ALA A 184 23.11 4.72 13.44
CA ALA A 184 24.29 5.52 13.75
C ALA A 184 24.00 7.03 13.89
N ARG A 185 22.96 7.55 13.22
CA ARG A 185 22.51 8.95 13.37
C ARG A 185 21.70 9.14 14.66
N LEU A 186 20.84 8.19 15.01
CA LEU A 186 20.04 8.21 16.23
C LEU A 186 20.93 8.12 17.47
N GLU A 187 21.91 7.22 17.49
CA GLU A 187 22.84 7.05 18.61
C GLU A 187 23.66 8.31 18.90
N ARG A 188 23.96 9.12 17.87
CA ARG A 188 24.63 10.42 18.03
C ARG A 188 23.73 11.51 18.61
N GLN A 189 22.41 11.37 18.50
CA GLN A 189 21.44 12.36 18.97
C GLN A 189 20.78 11.99 20.30
N LEU A 190 20.98 10.76 20.78
CA LEU A 190 20.40 10.25 22.02
C LEU A 190 21.43 10.26 23.16
N PRO A 191 21.00 10.39 24.42
CA PRO A 191 21.88 10.27 25.57
C PRO A 191 22.59 8.91 25.58
N ALA A 192 23.88 8.89 25.96
CA ALA A 192 24.67 7.65 26.02
C ALA A 192 24.04 6.57 26.92
N THR A 193 23.36 6.98 28.00
CA THR A 193 22.62 6.08 28.90
C THR A 193 21.49 5.35 28.18
N VAL A 194 20.73 6.06 27.34
CA VAL A 194 19.64 5.50 26.53
C VAL A 194 20.19 4.53 25.48
N VAL A 195 21.27 4.90 24.79
CA VAL A 195 21.91 4.04 23.78
C VAL A 195 22.43 2.75 24.41
N ALA A 196 23.06 2.83 25.58
CA ALA A 196 23.57 1.66 26.30
C ALA A 196 22.44 0.71 26.70
N GLN A 197 21.33 1.24 27.24
CA GLN A 197 20.16 0.44 27.63
C GLN A 197 19.52 -0.29 26.44
N LEU A 198 19.48 0.35 25.27
CA LEU A 198 18.89 -0.22 24.05
C LEU A 198 19.84 -1.17 23.29
N SER A 199 21.10 -1.32 23.72
CA SER A 199 22.08 -2.21 23.09
C SER A 199 22.27 -3.55 23.81
N GLN A 200 21.62 -3.73 24.97
CA GLN A 200 21.74 -4.91 25.83
C GLN A 200 20.54 -5.87 25.73
N ARG A 201 19.64 -5.63 24.78
CA ARG A 201 18.42 -6.43 24.53
C ARG A 201 18.43 -6.87 23.08
#